data_AF-A0A1Z9BDY4-F1
#
_entry.id   AF-A0A1Z9BDY4-F1
#
_cell.length_a   1.000
_cell.length_b   1.000
_cell.length_c   1.000
_cell.angle_alpha   90.00
_cell.angle_beta   90.00
_cell.angle_gamma   90.00
#
_symmetry.space_group_name_H-M   'P 1'
#
loop_
_entity.id
_entity.type
_entity.pdbx_description
1 polymer ?
#
loop_
_entity_poly.entity_id
_entity_poly.type
_entity_poly.pdbx_seq_one_letter_code
_entity_poly.pdbx_strand_id
1 'polypeptide(L)'
;MRKVSIFAIFALVLAFPFHASAARVQGSFLGVFSGNDSVASLASNLSLDSALLSQLAKVDWPSVSEDGLAISNLTLNEDDEAIAGDWDYSGSGTVRYFVVKAGPQYAVYEYTTAITGGSTNLGLWDTSELGNKGVSHVTAYSYVPEPTTALMLGLGLIGLGWMRRGPSERQG
;
A
#
# COMPACT_ATOMS: atom_id res chain seq x y z
N MET A 1 62.81 -23.95 -37.78
CA MET A 1 62.23 -22.81 -37.04
C MET A 1 60.73 -23.03 -36.91
N ARG A 2 60.22 -23.35 -35.71
CA ARG A 2 58.79 -23.62 -35.46
C ARG A 2 58.09 -22.30 -35.11
N LYS A 3 57.09 -21.92 -35.90
CA LYS A 3 56.24 -20.74 -35.65
C LYS A 3 55.11 -21.17 -34.70
N VAL A 4 55.12 -20.65 -33.48
CA VAL A 4 54.03 -20.82 -32.50
C VAL A 4 53.04 -19.69 -32.75
N SER A 5 51.80 -20.04 -33.14
CA SER A 5 50.72 -19.08 -33.32
C SER A 5 49.94 -18.98 -32.01
N ILE A 6 49.98 -17.81 -31.38
CA ILE A 6 49.24 -17.50 -30.15
C ILE A 6 47.82 -17.07 -30.57
N PHE A 7 46.83 -17.90 -30.27
CA PHE A 7 45.41 -17.54 -30.40
C PHE A 7 45.01 -16.66 -29.21
N ALA A 8 44.79 -15.38 -29.44
CA ALA A 8 44.18 -14.48 -28.46
C ALA A 8 42.66 -14.69 -28.46
N ILE A 9 42.13 -15.29 -27.40
CA ILE A 9 40.69 -15.39 -27.15
C ILE A 9 40.24 -14.04 -26.59
N PHE A 10 39.65 -13.20 -27.44
CA PHE A 10 38.94 -11.99 -27.01
C PHE A 10 37.61 -12.42 -26.38
N ALA A 11 37.55 -12.44 -25.05
CA ALA A 11 36.30 -12.58 -24.33
C ALA A 11 35.51 -11.27 -24.47
N LEU A 12 34.54 -11.25 -25.40
CA LEU A 12 33.56 -10.19 -25.54
C LEU A 12 32.62 -10.24 -24.32
N VAL A 13 32.88 -9.42 -23.32
CA VAL A 13 31.96 -9.21 -22.20
C VAL A 13 30.80 -8.34 -22.72
N LEU A 14 29.71 -8.99 -23.11
CA LEU A 14 28.44 -8.31 -23.40
C LEU A 14 27.89 -7.76 -22.07
N ALA A 15 28.09 -6.47 -21.83
CA ALA A 15 27.44 -5.76 -20.75
C ALA A 15 25.94 -5.62 -21.08
N PHE A 16 25.13 -6.58 -20.64
CA PHE A 16 23.69 -6.41 -20.66
C PHE A 16 23.31 -5.42 -19.54
N PRO A 17 22.67 -4.28 -19.86
CA PRO A 17 22.13 -3.42 -18.81
C PRO A 17 21.03 -4.19 -18.09
N PHE A 18 21.32 -4.61 -16.85
CA PHE A 18 20.30 -5.04 -15.91
C PHE A 18 19.43 -3.83 -15.60
N HIS A 19 18.30 -3.71 -16.28
CA HIS A 19 17.25 -2.78 -15.89
C HIS A 19 16.61 -3.37 -14.63
N ALA A 20 16.97 -2.83 -13.47
CA ALA A 20 16.26 -3.14 -12.24
C ALA A 20 14.83 -2.58 -12.37
N SER A 21 13.88 -3.43 -12.75
CA SER A 21 12.47 -3.10 -12.58
C SER A 21 12.20 -3.04 -11.08
N ALA A 22 11.91 -1.86 -10.55
CA ALA A 22 11.43 -1.74 -9.19
C ALA A 22 10.18 -2.62 -9.04
N ALA A 23 10.20 -3.57 -8.11
CA ALA A 23 9.04 -4.38 -7.82
C ALA A 23 7.93 -3.47 -7.27
N ARG A 24 6.78 -3.44 -7.97
CA ARG A 24 5.61 -2.69 -7.52
C ARG A 24 5.05 -3.35 -6.27
N VAL A 25 4.55 -2.56 -5.32
CA VAL A 25 3.92 -3.11 -4.11
C VAL A 25 2.54 -3.62 -4.51
N GLN A 26 2.27 -4.89 -4.23
CA GLN A 26 0.97 -5.50 -4.49
C GLN A 26 0.21 -5.61 -3.17
N GLY A 27 -1.00 -5.04 -3.13
CA GLY A 27 -1.92 -5.24 -2.01
C GLY A 27 -2.55 -6.63 -2.05
N SER A 28 -2.79 -7.21 -0.87
CA SER A 28 -3.57 -8.43 -0.72
C SER A 28 -5.04 -8.13 -0.95
N PHE A 29 -5.65 -8.78 -1.93
CA PHE A 29 -7.08 -8.65 -2.19
C PHE A 29 -7.90 -9.21 -1.01
N LEU A 30 -8.80 -8.39 -0.46
CA LEU A 30 -9.65 -8.76 0.68
C LEU A 30 -11.07 -9.15 0.26
N GLY A 31 -11.54 -8.70 -0.91
CA GLY A 31 -12.87 -9.04 -1.42
C GLY A 31 -13.54 -7.92 -2.22
N VAL A 32 -14.71 -8.26 -2.78
CA VAL A 32 -15.63 -7.33 -3.42
C VAL A 32 -16.84 -7.08 -2.53
N PHE A 33 -17.18 -5.81 -2.35
CA PHE A 33 -18.34 -5.38 -1.57
C PHE A 33 -19.29 -4.54 -2.43
N SER A 34 -20.54 -4.41 -1.98
CA SER A 34 -21.56 -3.61 -2.66
C SER A 34 -21.80 -2.28 -1.95
N GLY A 35 -22.30 -1.29 -2.69
CA GLY A 35 -22.63 0.03 -2.17
C GLY A 35 -21.49 1.04 -2.23
N ASN A 36 -21.53 2.04 -1.37
CA ASN A 36 -20.49 3.07 -1.29
C ASN A 36 -19.30 2.56 -0.48
N ASP A 37 -18.12 3.04 -0.86
CA ASP A 37 -16.83 2.70 -0.26
C ASP A 37 -16.51 3.54 0.98
N SER A 38 -17.50 4.20 1.61
CA SER A 38 -17.29 5.11 2.74
C SER A 38 -16.54 4.45 3.91
N VAL A 39 -15.88 5.25 4.76
CA VAL A 39 -15.21 4.77 6.00
C VAL A 39 -16.11 3.82 6.80
N ALA A 40 -17.38 4.18 7.01
CA ALA A 40 -18.31 3.35 7.77
C ALA A 40 -18.61 2.01 7.08
N SER A 41 -18.77 2.02 5.75
CA SER A 41 -19.00 0.82 4.95
C SER A 41 -17.78 -0.10 4.96
N LEU A 42 -16.58 0.46 4.75
CA LEU A 42 -15.33 -0.28 4.78
C LEU A 42 -15.07 -0.88 6.18
N ALA A 43 -15.26 -0.09 7.23
CA ALA A 43 -15.13 -0.54 8.62
C ALA A 43 -16.06 -1.72 8.92
N SER A 44 -17.34 -1.58 8.56
CA SER A 44 -18.34 -2.64 8.76
C SER A 44 -17.98 -3.91 8.00
N ASN A 45 -17.56 -3.79 6.73
CA ASN A 45 -17.25 -4.94 5.88
C ASN A 45 -15.99 -5.69 6.33
N LEU A 46 -15.01 -4.99 6.89
CA LEU A 46 -13.77 -5.58 7.39
C LEU A 46 -13.79 -5.89 8.90
N SER A 47 -14.93 -5.66 9.57
CA SER A 47 -15.05 -5.80 11.04
C SER A 47 -13.99 -4.97 11.80
N LEU A 48 -13.72 -3.76 11.32
CA LEU A 48 -12.79 -2.80 11.92
C LEU A 48 -13.55 -1.72 12.70
N ASP A 49 -12.89 -1.10 13.68
CA ASP A 49 -13.40 0.12 14.28
C ASP A 49 -13.24 1.29 13.30
N SER A 50 -14.38 1.91 12.95
CA SER A 50 -14.42 3.09 12.09
C SER A 50 -13.62 4.28 12.63
N ALA A 51 -13.41 4.38 13.94
CA ALA A 51 -12.61 5.44 14.55
C ALA A 51 -11.11 5.33 14.23
N LEU A 52 -10.66 4.16 13.80
CA LEU A 52 -9.26 3.87 13.45
C LEU A 52 -9.00 4.01 11.94
N LEU A 53 -10.05 4.13 11.14
CA LEU A 53 -9.98 4.31 9.71
C LEU A 53 -10.18 5.78 9.35
N SER A 54 -9.34 6.28 8.44
CA SER A 54 -9.50 7.63 7.90
C SER A 54 -9.24 7.62 6.41
N GLN A 55 -10.13 8.23 5.64
CA GLN A 55 -9.93 8.48 4.22
C GLN A 55 -8.79 9.48 4.06
N LEU A 56 -7.75 9.08 3.34
CA LEU A 56 -6.60 9.93 3.06
C LEU A 56 -6.80 10.76 1.80
N ALA A 57 -7.21 10.10 0.73
CA ALA A 57 -7.37 10.69 -0.59
C ALA A 57 -8.35 9.87 -1.42
N LYS A 58 -9.03 10.54 -2.34
CA LYS A 58 -9.96 9.93 -3.28
C LYS A 58 -9.79 10.61 -4.63
N VAL A 59 -9.72 9.82 -5.70
CA VAL A 59 -9.63 10.34 -7.07
C VAL A 59 -10.84 9.85 -7.84
N ASP A 60 -11.72 10.78 -8.20
CA ASP A 60 -12.90 10.52 -9.02
C ASP A 60 -12.58 10.57 -10.51
N TRP A 61 -12.98 9.55 -11.28
CA TRP A 61 -12.83 9.54 -12.74
C TRP A 61 -13.69 10.66 -13.36
N PRO A 62 -13.18 11.41 -14.38
CA PRO A 62 -11.94 11.19 -15.14
C PRO A 62 -10.70 11.92 -14.59
N SER A 63 -10.72 12.41 -13.36
CA SER A 63 -9.52 12.96 -12.73
C SER A 63 -8.48 11.87 -12.53
N VAL A 64 -7.21 12.25 -12.62
CA VAL A 64 -6.06 11.35 -12.44
C VAL A 64 -5.23 11.72 -11.21
N SER A 65 -5.59 12.76 -10.46
CA SER A 65 -4.90 13.11 -9.22
C SER A 65 -5.71 14.01 -8.30
N GLU A 66 -5.70 13.73 -7.01
CA GLU A 66 -6.38 14.49 -5.96
C GLU A 66 -5.80 14.13 -4.58
N ASP A 67 -5.65 15.10 -3.67
CA ASP A 67 -5.15 14.93 -2.30
C ASP A 67 -3.85 14.09 -2.18
N GLY A 68 -2.98 14.19 -3.18
CA GLY A 68 -1.71 13.47 -3.26
C GLY A 68 -1.83 12.02 -3.75
N LEU A 69 -3.02 11.50 -4.01
CA LEU A 69 -3.22 10.26 -4.75
C LEU A 69 -3.20 10.57 -6.25
N ALA A 70 -2.40 9.84 -7.02
CA ALA A 70 -2.30 9.98 -8.47
C ALA A 70 -2.44 8.63 -9.16
N ILE A 71 -3.03 8.64 -10.35
CA ILE A 71 -3.25 7.46 -11.21
C ILE A 71 -2.49 7.67 -12.53
N SER A 72 -1.83 6.63 -13.02
CA SER A 72 -1.09 6.68 -14.29
C SER A 72 -1.12 5.33 -15.02
N ASN A 73 -0.52 5.25 -16.22
CA ASN A 73 -0.39 4.04 -17.03
C ASN A 73 -1.70 3.26 -17.19
N LEU A 74 -2.76 3.98 -17.55
CA LEU A 74 -4.11 3.46 -17.63
C LEU A 74 -4.26 2.42 -18.75
N THR A 75 -5.02 1.38 -18.47
CA THR A 75 -5.61 0.47 -19.47
C THR A 75 -7.09 0.79 -19.58
N LEU A 76 -7.58 0.99 -20.81
CA LEU A 76 -8.97 1.31 -21.10
C LEU A 76 -9.70 0.07 -21.66
N ASN A 77 -11.01 -0.02 -21.44
CA ASN A 77 -11.88 -1.00 -22.10
C ASN A 77 -12.36 -0.51 -23.48
N GLU A 78 -13.29 -1.25 -24.10
CA GLU A 78 -13.86 -0.91 -25.42
C GLU A 78 -14.71 0.37 -25.42
N ASP A 79 -15.12 0.85 -24.24
CA ASP A 79 -15.91 2.07 -24.03
C ASP A 79 -15.05 3.27 -23.59
N ASP A 80 -13.71 3.18 -23.73
CA ASP A 80 -12.73 4.17 -23.27
C ASP A 80 -12.77 4.46 -21.75
N GLU A 81 -13.29 3.53 -20.95
CA GLU A 81 -13.27 3.63 -19.49
C GLU A 81 -12.02 2.97 -18.89
N ALA A 82 -11.41 3.60 -17.88
CA ALA A 82 -10.26 3.03 -17.21
C ALA A 82 -10.62 1.77 -16.39
N ILE A 83 -9.94 0.67 -16.69
CA ILE A 83 -10.14 -0.64 -16.05
C ILE A 83 -8.91 -1.15 -15.30
N ALA A 84 -7.74 -0.56 -15.53
CA ALA A 84 -6.54 -0.83 -14.76
C ALA A 84 -5.58 0.35 -14.83
N GLY A 85 -4.61 0.37 -13.93
CA GLY A 85 -3.51 1.31 -13.98
C GLY A 85 -2.58 1.21 -12.79
N ASP A 86 -1.76 2.23 -12.68
CA ASP A 86 -0.83 2.42 -11.59
C ASP A 86 -1.38 3.50 -10.66
N TRP A 87 -1.04 3.39 -9.38
CA TRP A 87 -1.33 4.46 -8.43
C TRP A 87 -0.09 4.85 -7.63
N ASP A 88 -0.09 6.11 -7.20
CA ASP A 88 0.97 6.73 -6.41
C ASP A 88 0.38 7.62 -5.31
N TYR A 89 1.07 7.77 -4.18
CA TYR A 89 0.62 8.56 -3.04
C TYR A 89 1.74 9.43 -2.47
N SER A 90 1.62 10.73 -2.72
CA SER A 90 2.51 11.78 -2.22
C SER A 90 1.90 12.56 -1.03
N GLY A 91 0.71 12.19 -0.57
CA GLY A 91 0.04 12.85 0.55
C GLY A 91 0.67 12.53 1.92
N SER A 92 0.23 13.20 2.97
CA SER A 92 0.67 12.88 4.34
C SER A 92 -0.04 11.65 4.88
N GLY A 93 0.65 10.81 5.66
CA GLY A 93 0.07 9.62 6.28
C GLY A 93 0.53 8.33 5.63
N THR A 94 -0.16 7.25 5.98
CA THR A 94 0.23 5.90 5.56
C THR A 94 -0.98 5.15 5.02
N VAL A 95 -0.89 4.71 3.77
CA VAL A 95 -1.94 3.93 3.12
C VAL A 95 -1.90 2.50 3.64
N ARG A 96 -3.00 2.04 4.22
CA ARG A 96 -3.21 0.64 4.63
C ARG A 96 -4.16 -0.09 3.71
N TYR A 97 -5.26 0.56 3.32
CA TYR A 97 -6.24 0.01 2.41
C TYR A 97 -6.36 0.86 1.16
N PHE A 98 -6.49 0.21 0.01
CA PHE A 98 -6.76 0.83 -1.27
C PHE A 98 -8.04 0.22 -1.84
N VAL A 99 -8.94 1.08 -2.29
CA VAL A 99 -10.27 0.69 -2.76
C VAL A 99 -10.44 1.14 -4.21
N VAL A 100 -10.93 0.23 -5.04
CA VAL A 100 -11.28 0.51 -6.44
C VAL A 100 -12.78 0.35 -6.59
N LYS A 101 -13.50 1.41 -6.94
CA LYS A 101 -14.96 1.37 -7.14
C LYS A 101 -15.29 1.32 -8.63
N ALA A 102 -16.13 0.37 -9.03
CA ALA A 102 -16.67 0.27 -10.39
C ALA A 102 -18.16 -0.11 -10.32
N GLY A 103 -19.02 0.76 -10.87
CA GLY A 103 -20.47 0.61 -10.78
C GLY A 103 -20.99 0.46 -9.33
N PRO A 104 -21.84 -0.54 -9.03
CA PRO A 104 -22.44 -0.70 -7.70
C PRO A 104 -21.53 -1.40 -6.67
N GLN A 105 -20.31 -1.76 -7.05
CA GLN A 105 -19.39 -2.57 -6.25
C GLN A 105 -18.03 -1.90 -6.10
N TYR A 106 -17.24 -2.37 -5.14
CA TYR A 106 -15.84 -1.98 -4.96
C TYR A 106 -14.98 -3.14 -4.47
N ALA A 107 -13.73 -3.17 -4.93
CA ALA A 107 -12.71 -4.13 -4.53
C ALA A 107 -11.79 -3.49 -3.48
N VAL A 108 -11.40 -4.24 -2.46
CA VAL A 108 -10.53 -3.76 -1.37
C VAL A 108 -9.22 -4.52 -1.38
N TYR A 109 -8.11 -3.78 -1.29
CA TYR A 109 -6.76 -4.31 -1.20
C TYR A 109 -6.09 -3.81 0.08
N GLU A 110 -5.41 -4.70 0.81
CA GLU A 110 -4.64 -4.37 2.01
C GLU A 110 -3.14 -4.44 1.76
N TYR A 111 -2.41 -3.43 2.19
CA TYR A 111 -0.96 -3.39 2.12
C TYR A 111 -0.34 -3.82 3.45
N THR A 112 0.28 -5.01 3.47
CA THR A 112 0.91 -5.58 4.67
C THR A 112 2.00 -4.65 5.22
N THR A 113 2.80 -4.08 4.33
CA THR A 113 3.69 -2.95 4.65
C THR A 113 2.98 -1.68 4.28
N ALA A 114 2.62 -0.90 5.30
CA ALA A 114 1.89 0.32 5.13
C ALA A 114 2.74 1.33 4.30
N ILE A 115 2.11 1.94 3.30
CA ILE A 115 2.81 2.77 2.32
C ILE A 115 2.86 4.20 2.81
N THR A 116 4.06 4.70 3.11
CA THR A 116 4.28 6.08 3.54
C THR A 116 4.33 7.02 2.35
N GLY A 117 3.74 8.21 2.50
CA GLY A 117 3.75 9.26 1.49
C GLY A 117 5.16 9.62 0.98
N GLY A 118 5.23 9.95 -0.31
CA GLY A 118 6.47 10.35 -0.99
C GLY A 118 7.24 9.21 -1.66
N SER A 119 6.71 7.99 -1.59
CA SER A 119 7.14 6.92 -2.50
C SER A 119 6.57 7.19 -3.90
N THR A 120 7.18 6.60 -4.94
CA THR A 120 6.67 6.68 -6.32
C THR A 120 6.39 5.29 -6.89
N ASN A 121 5.41 5.18 -7.81
CA ASN A 121 5.00 3.91 -8.45
C ASN A 121 4.62 2.81 -7.46
N LEU A 122 3.69 3.12 -6.57
CA LEU A 122 3.43 2.33 -5.38
C LEU A 122 2.74 1.00 -5.67
N GLY A 123 1.69 1.00 -6.49
CA GLY A 123 0.98 -0.24 -6.74
C GLY A 123 0.18 -0.27 -8.03
N LEU A 124 -0.31 -1.47 -8.30
CA LEU A 124 -1.21 -1.79 -9.40
C LEU A 124 -2.64 -1.81 -8.89
N TRP A 125 -3.58 -1.43 -9.74
CA TRP A 125 -4.99 -1.67 -9.54
C TRP A 125 -5.64 -2.11 -10.85
N ASP A 126 -6.69 -2.91 -10.75
CA ASP A 126 -7.54 -3.30 -11.87
C ASP A 126 -8.98 -3.54 -11.41
N THR A 127 -9.89 -3.67 -12.37
CA THR A 127 -11.31 -3.99 -12.15
C THR A 127 -11.65 -5.42 -12.56
N SER A 128 -10.67 -6.33 -12.63
CA SER A 128 -10.90 -7.73 -13.04
C SER A 128 -11.91 -8.44 -12.13
N GLU A 129 -11.76 -8.25 -10.82
CA GLU A 129 -12.69 -8.75 -9.78
C GLU A 129 -14.06 -8.05 -9.82
N LEU A 130 -14.16 -6.92 -10.52
CA LEU A 130 -15.38 -6.13 -10.70
C LEU A 130 -16.02 -6.35 -12.09
N GLY A 131 -15.51 -7.32 -12.85
CA GLY A 131 -16.01 -7.67 -14.19
C GLY A 131 -15.54 -6.72 -15.29
N ASN A 132 -14.34 -6.13 -15.16
CA ASN A 132 -13.74 -5.20 -16.12
C ASN A 132 -14.62 -3.98 -16.44
N LYS A 133 -15.39 -3.53 -15.45
CA LYS A 133 -16.20 -2.31 -15.54
C LYS A 133 -15.32 -1.07 -15.39
N GLY A 134 -15.71 0.04 -16.00
CA GLY A 134 -15.05 1.33 -15.80
C GLY A 134 -14.98 1.74 -14.32
N VAL A 135 -13.81 2.20 -13.92
CA VAL A 135 -13.59 2.76 -12.58
C VAL A 135 -14.38 4.06 -12.42
N SER A 136 -15.11 4.17 -11.30
CA SER A 136 -15.75 5.42 -10.89
C SER A 136 -14.79 6.27 -10.08
N HIS A 137 -14.05 5.65 -9.16
CA HIS A 137 -13.00 6.28 -8.38
C HIS A 137 -12.12 5.24 -7.70
N VAL A 138 -10.98 5.70 -7.21
CA VAL A 138 -10.13 4.98 -6.27
C VAL A 138 -9.98 5.77 -4.98
N THR A 139 -9.87 5.07 -3.86
CA THR A 139 -9.78 5.69 -2.53
C THR A 139 -8.69 5.03 -1.71
N ALA A 140 -7.84 5.86 -1.09
CA ALA A 140 -6.80 5.42 -0.17
C ALA A 140 -7.24 5.70 1.28
N TYR A 141 -7.10 4.69 2.13
CA TYR A 141 -7.42 4.76 3.56
C TYR A 141 -6.20 4.49 4.42
N SER A 142 -6.07 5.24 5.51
CA SER A 142 -5.18 4.92 6.61
C SER A 142 -5.88 4.08 7.66
N TYR A 143 -5.08 3.32 8.40
CA TYR A 143 -5.52 2.62 9.60
C TYR A 143 -4.49 2.86 10.70
N VAL A 144 -4.94 3.42 11.82
CA VAL A 144 -4.10 3.66 12.99
C VAL A 144 -4.46 2.61 14.04
N PRO A 145 -3.55 1.68 14.41
CA PRO A 145 -3.83 0.72 15.47
C PRO A 145 -4.21 1.41 16.78
N GLU A 146 -5.13 0.81 17.54
CA GLU A 146 -5.64 1.41 18.77
C GLU A 146 -4.53 1.85 19.73
N PRO A 147 -4.59 3.07 20.30
CA PRO A 147 -3.62 3.54 21.28
C PRO A 147 -3.63 2.74 22.60
N THR A 148 -4.58 1.83 22.80
CA THR A 148 -4.63 0.92 23.95
C THR A 148 -3.35 0.08 24.08
N THR A 149 -2.69 -0.28 22.98
CA THR A 149 -1.39 -0.97 23.02
C THR A 149 -0.28 -0.06 23.54
N ALA A 150 -0.26 1.21 23.13
CA ALA A 150 0.69 2.20 23.61
C ALA A 150 0.46 2.53 25.10
N LEU A 151 -0.80 2.56 25.53
CA LEU A 151 -1.16 2.75 26.92
C LEU A 151 -0.73 1.56 27.79
N MET A 152 -0.98 0.32 27.34
CA MET A 152 -0.55 -0.89 28.05
C MET A 152 0.97 -1.00 28.12
N LEU A 153 1.70 -0.58 27.06
CA LEU A 153 3.15 -0.45 27.10
C LEU A 153 3.59 0.58 28.14
N GLY A 154 2.95 1.76 28.16
CA GLY A 154 3.24 2.81 29.13
C GLY A 154 3.02 2.38 30.59
N LEU A 155 1.90 1.72 30.87
CA LEU A 155 1.58 1.20 32.20
C LEU A 155 2.52 0.06 32.61
N GLY A 156 2.86 -0.83 31.69
CA GLY A 156 3.85 -1.89 31.92
C GLY A 156 5.23 -1.35 32.32
N LEU A 157 5.69 -0.27 31.66
CA LEU A 157 6.98 0.36 31.97
C LEU A 157 6.98 1.07 33.35
N ILE A 158 5.87 1.70 33.73
CA ILE A 158 5.72 2.30 35.07
C ILE A 158 5.77 1.20 36.14
N GLY A 159 5.10 0.06 35.90
CA GLY A 159 5.13 -1.09 36.80
C GLY A 159 6.56 -1.63 37.02
N LEU A 160 7.34 -1.77 35.95
CA LEU A 160 8.74 -2.21 36.05
C LEU A 160 9.65 -1.18 36.75
N GLY A 161 9.42 0.11 36.54
CA GLY A 161 10.15 1.19 37.22
C GLY A 161 9.95 1.17 38.74
N TRP A 162 8.77 0.77 39.21
CA TRP A 162 8.46 0.67 40.63
C TRP A 162 9.08 -0.57 41.29
N MET A 163 9.14 -1.70 40.59
CA MET A 163 9.78 -2.92 41.10
C MET A 163 11.30 -2.81 41.28
N ARG A 164 11.98 -1.91 40.56
CA ARG A 164 13.43 -1.66 40.73
C ARG A 164 13.77 -0.91 42.03
N ARG A 165 12.79 -0.30 42.68
CA ARG A 165 12.93 0.29 44.03
C ARG A 165 12.51 -0.73 45.09
N GLY A 166 13.16 -1.89 45.10
CA GLY A 166 13.05 -2.81 46.24
C GLY A 166 13.49 -2.11 47.53
N PRO A 167 12.82 -2.37 48.66
CA PRO A 167 13.15 -1.72 49.92
C PRO A 167 14.58 -2.07 50.30
N SER A 168 15.46 -1.07 50.38
CA SER A 168 16.77 -1.25 51.00
C SER A 168 16.53 -1.64 52.45
N GLU A 169 16.69 -2.92 52.76
CA GLU A 169 16.56 -3.50 54.07
C GLU A 169 17.52 -2.76 55.02
N ARG A 170 16.96 -1.81 55.79
CA ARG A 170 17.69 -1.10 56.85
C ARG A 170 17.93 -2.12 57.96
N GLN A 171 19.10 -2.75 57.94
CA GLN A 171 19.63 -3.48 59.08
C GLN A 171 19.96 -2.45 60.18
N GLY A 172 19.28 -2.58 61.32
CA GLY A 172 19.50 -1.82 62.54
C GLY A 172 19.01 -2.62 63.74
#